data_AF-A0A1X0RQS5-F1
#
_entry.id   AF-A0A1X0RQS5-F1
#
_cell.length_a   1.000
_cell.length_b   1.000
_cell.length_c   1.000
_cell.angle_alpha   90.00
_cell.angle_beta   90.00
_cell.angle_gamma   90.00
#
_symmetry.space_group_name_H-M   'P 1'
#
loop_
_entity.id
_entity.type
_entity.pdbx_description
1 polymer ?
#
loop_
_entity_poly.entity_id
_entity_poly.type
_entity_poly.pdbx_seq_one_letter_code
_entity_poly.pdbx_strand_id
1 'polypeptide(L)'
;MPDIYSRIHIGINQVTRYLQKYIDNNNNNNNNNKNSQHVILYVCKRDIKPAQLCQHLLYMAAVANIKLIPMPSDSESKLSNALGMTKTACILVEAIENKEESLLFDAKQVPYVNAPWLRTSEGELPKYRTNYVKTIETTAPIPNNAKRKAKEENKEGPQQKKAKN
;
A
#
# COMPACT_ATOMS: atom_id res chain seq x y z
N MET A 1 -17.69 20.49 23.07
CA MET A 1 -17.37 19.51 22.01
C MET A 1 -16.52 18.39 22.62
N PRO A 2 -16.67 17.13 22.19
CA PRO A 2 -15.86 16.00 22.64
C PRO A 2 -14.35 16.24 22.46
N ASP A 3 -13.56 15.89 23.48
CA ASP A 3 -12.10 16.04 23.53
C ASP A 3 -11.36 15.24 22.44
N ILE A 4 -11.96 14.14 21.97
CA ILE A 4 -11.35 13.27 20.96
C ILE A 4 -11.13 13.96 19.60
N TYR A 5 -11.91 14.99 19.26
CA TYR A 5 -11.80 15.65 17.96
C TYR A 5 -10.48 16.38 17.75
N SER A 6 -9.80 16.81 18.83
CA SER A 6 -8.47 17.44 18.74
C SER A 6 -7.36 16.43 18.44
N ARG A 7 -7.63 15.14 18.68
CA ARG A 7 -6.70 14.00 18.58
C ARG A 7 -6.97 13.10 17.38
N ILE A 8 -7.83 13.53 16.47
CA ILE A 8 -8.15 12.81 15.24
C ILE A 8 -7.59 13.58 14.05
N HIS A 9 -6.87 12.87 13.18
CA HIS A 9 -6.34 13.42 11.94
C HIS A 9 -6.95 12.68 10.75
N ILE A 10 -7.55 13.44 9.83
CA ILE A 10 -8.33 12.90 8.71
C ILE A 10 -7.63 13.21 7.39
N GLY A 11 -7.51 12.18 6.55
CA GLY A 11 -6.94 12.28 5.21
C GLY A 11 -5.42 12.16 5.19
N ILE A 12 -4.90 11.78 4.01
CA ILE A 12 -3.50 11.37 3.82
C ILE A 12 -2.54 12.48 4.25
N ASN A 13 -2.81 13.73 3.86
CA ASN A 13 -1.90 14.85 4.13
C ASN A 13 -1.77 15.20 5.61
N GLN A 14 -2.87 15.15 6.37
CA GLN A 14 -2.81 15.42 7.80
C GLN A 14 -2.11 14.27 8.53
N VAL A 15 -2.47 13.04 8.17
CA VAL A 15 -1.87 11.83 8.75
C VAL A 15 -0.37 11.77 8.49
N THR A 16 0.10 12.04 7.26
CA THR A 16 1.54 12.00 6.95
C THR A 16 2.31 13.10 7.68
N ARG A 17 1.78 14.33 7.73
CA ARG A 17 2.39 15.43 8.51
C ARG A 17 2.49 15.10 9.99
N TYR A 18 1.44 14.48 10.54
CA TYR A 18 1.42 14.05 11.92
C TYR A 18 2.46 12.95 12.17
N LEU A 19 2.46 11.88 11.37
CA LEU A 19 3.38 10.75 11.51
C LEU A 19 4.84 11.19 11.38
N GLN A 20 5.13 12.16 10.50
CA GLN A 20 6.49 12.68 10.37
C GLN A 20 6.95 13.35 11.67
N LYS A 21 6.14 14.26 12.23
CA LYS A 21 6.42 14.88 13.53
C LYS A 21 6.53 13.84 14.65
N TYR A 22 5.68 12.82 14.63
CA TYR A 22 5.69 11.74 15.60
C TYR A 22 7.00 10.94 15.56
N ILE A 23 7.47 10.58 14.36
CA ILE A 23 8.74 9.89 14.14
C ILE A 23 9.92 10.77 14.61
N ASP A 24 9.94 12.04 14.20
CA ASP A 24 11.02 12.96 14.56
C ASP A 24 11.11 13.17 16.08
N ASN A 25 9.96 13.30 16.75
CA ASN A 25 9.89 13.42 18.20
C ASN A 25 10.34 12.14 18.92
N ASN A 26 9.98 10.97 18.40
CA ASN A 26 10.35 9.69 19.00
C ASN A 26 11.86 9.42 18.88
N ASN A 27 12.49 9.87 17.79
CA ASN A 27 13.94 9.76 17.61
C ASN A 27 14.73 10.72 18.53
N ASN A 28 14.17 11.91 18.81
CA ASN A 28 14.83 12.90 19.67
C ASN A 28 14.63 12.60 21.16
N ASN A 29 13.47 12.06 21.54
CA ASN A 29 13.14 11.71 22.92
C ASN A 29 13.52 10.25 23.19
N ASN A 30 14.81 9.98 23.39
CA ASN A 30 15.30 8.69 23.86
C ASN A 30 14.79 8.41 25.28
N ASN A 31 13.60 7.81 25.38
CA ASN A 31 12.95 7.28 26.58
C ASN A 31 12.64 8.34 27.66
N ASN A 32 11.37 8.47 28.07
CA ASN A 32 10.99 8.52 29.50
C ASN A 32 9.50 8.78 29.73
N ASN A 33 8.74 9.28 28.75
CA ASN A 33 7.29 9.45 28.90
C ASN A 33 6.56 8.73 27.77
N LYS A 34 6.42 7.40 27.88
CA LYS A 34 5.35 6.69 27.17
C LYS A 34 4.04 7.14 27.80
N ASN A 35 3.55 8.31 27.36
CA ASN A 35 2.21 8.75 27.67
C ASN A 35 1.25 7.61 27.31
N SER A 36 0.17 7.48 28.07
CA SER A 36 -0.93 6.50 27.93
C SER A 36 -1.72 6.62 26.62
N GLN A 37 -1.08 7.14 25.58
CA GLN A 37 -1.61 7.51 24.29
C GLN A 37 -1.07 6.56 23.22
N HIS A 38 -1.97 5.80 22.63
CA HIS A 38 -1.69 4.84 21.57
C HIS A 38 -2.16 5.42 20.23
N VAL A 39 -1.27 5.51 19.27
CA VAL A 39 -1.60 6.00 17.92
C VAL A 39 -2.08 4.83 17.06
N ILE A 40 -3.31 4.93 16.55
CA ILE A 40 -3.95 3.92 15.70
C ILE A 40 -4.28 4.55 14.35
N LEU A 41 -3.88 3.90 13.26
CA LEU A 41 -4.13 4.34 11.90
C LEU A 41 -5.11 3.40 11.18
N TYR A 42 -6.26 3.92 10.78
CA TYR A 42 -7.24 3.23 9.95
C TYR A 42 -7.10 3.66 8.48
N VAL A 43 -7.04 2.69 7.56
CA VAL A 43 -6.83 2.97 6.12
C VAL A 43 -7.87 2.23 5.27
N CYS A 44 -8.58 2.96 4.42
CA CYS A 44 -9.55 2.44 3.44
C CYS A 44 -8.83 1.89 2.19
N LYS A 45 -7.89 0.95 2.37
CA LYS A 45 -6.98 0.46 1.32
C LYS A 45 -7.70 -0.01 0.05
N ARG A 46 -8.89 -0.60 0.18
CA ARG A 46 -9.67 -1.16 -0.94
C ARG A 46 -10.33 -0.08 -1.81
N ASP A 47 -10.56 1.10 -1.24
CA ASP A 47 -11.31 2.19 -1.88
C ASP A 47 -10.34 3.22 -2.50
N ILE A 48 -9.11 3.32 -1.99
CA ILE A 48 -8.07 4.25 -2.47
C ILE A 48 -7.55 3.87 -3.87
N LYS A 49 -7.61 4.84 -4.78
CA LYS A 49 -7.02 4.78 -6.13
C LYS A 49 -6.12 6.00 -6.35
N PRO A 50 -4.82 5.84 -6.68
CA PRO A 50 -4.08 4.59 -6.90
C PRO A 50 -3.61 3.91 -5.59
N ALA A 51 -3.56 2.57 -5.57
CA ALA A 51 -3.22 1.77 -4.39
C ALA A 51 -1.77 2.03 -3.87
N GLN A 52 -0.91 2.56 -4.73
CA GLN A 52 0.46 2.96 -4.43
C GLN A 52 0.53 4.02 -3.31
N LEU A 53 -0.50 4.87 -3.15
CA LEU A 53 -0.56 5.83 -2.05
C LEU A 53 -0.56 5.15 -0.67
N CYS A 54 -1.16 3.96 -0.57
CA CYS A 54 -1.17 3.17 0.66
C CYS A 54 0.21 2.64 1.02
N GLN A 55 1.10 2.46 0.04
CA GLN A 55 2.44 1.93 0.27
C GLN A 55 3.26 2.87 1.16
N HIS A 56 3.17 4.19 0.92
CA HIS A 56 3.85 5.19 1.74
C HIS A 56 3.36 5.17 3.20
N LEU A 57 2.06 5.03 3.43
CA LEU A 57 1.49 4.93 4.78
C LEU A 57 1.98 3.68 5.52
N LEU A 58 2.13 2.55 4.84
CA LEU A 58 2.68 1.32 5.43
C LEU A 58 4.12 1.51 5.91
N TYR A 59 4.95 2.20 5.11
CA TYR A 59 6.33 2.53 5.52
C TYR A 59 6.36 3.45 6.73
N MET A 60 5.59 4.54 6.73
CA MET A 60 5.55 5.46 7.87
C MET A 60 5.03 4.77 9.14
N ALA A 61 4.04 3.90 9.02
CA ALA A 61 3.50 3.14 10.15
C ALA A 61 4.54 2.19 10.76
N ALA A 62 5.35 1.53 9.93
CA ALA A 62 6.42 0.66 10.38
C ALA A 62 7.54 1.44 11.08
N VAL A 63 7.97 2.58 10.52
CA VAL A 63 9.00 3.45 11.12
C VAL A 63 8.52 4.04 12.45
N ALA A 64 7.27 4.50 12.51
CA ALA A 64 6.66 5.04 13.72
C ALA A 64 6.33 3.98 14.78
N ASN A 65 6.44 2.69 14.45
CA ASN A 65 6.01 1.56 15.28
C ASN A 65 4.55 1.70 15.78
N ILE A 66 3.64 2.05 14.87
CA ILE A 66 2.21 2.21 15.18
C ILE A 66 1.37 1.08 14.59
N LYS A 67 0.13 0.95 15.07
CA LYS A 67 -0.82 -0.04 14.56
C LYS A 67 -1.56 0.49 13.35
N LEU A 68 -1.55 -0.29 12.27
CA LEU A 68 -2.26 0.02 11.03
C LEU A 68 -3.36 -1.01 10.80
N ILE A 69 -4.59 -0.53 10.71
CA ILE A 69 -5.80 -1.35 10.58
C ILE A 69 -6.42 -1.10 9.21
N PRO A 70 -6.44 -2.10 8.31
CA PRO A 70 -7.11 -1.97 7.03
C PRO A 70 -8.63 -2.04 7.22
N MET A 71 -9.35 -1.09 6.66
CA MET A 71 -10.80 -1.06 6.70
C MET A 71 -11.42 -1.91 5.57
N PRO A 72 -12.64 -2.46 5.77
CA PRO A 72 -13.35 -3.20 4.73
C PRO A 72 -13.70 -2.29 3.54
N SER A 73 -14.19 -2.90 2.46
CA SER A 73 -14.68 -2.14 1.31
C SER A 73 -15.84 -1.22 1.69
N ASP A 74 -16.01 -0.14 0.94
CA ASP A 74 -17.07 0.86 1.11
C ASP A 74 -16.97 1.66 2.42
N SER A 75 -15.84 1.54 3.14
CA SER A 75 -15.59 2.27 4.37
C SER A 75 -15.31 3.74 4.10
N GLU A 76 -14.64 4.06 2.98
CA GLU A 76 -14.40 5.45 2.59
C GLU A 76 -15.71 6.22 2.48
N SER A 77 -16.70 5.65 1.77
CA SER A 77 -18.03 6.26 1.58
C SER A 77 -18.81 6.41 2.88
N LYS A 78 -18.73 5.42 3.79
CA LYS A 78 -19.40 5.51 5.09
C LYS A 78 -18.76 6.58 5.98
N LEU A 79 -17.43 6.63 6.00
CA LEU A 79 -16.68 7.62 6.77
C LEU A 79 -16.86 9.03 6.20
N SER A 80 -16.85 9.19 4.87
CA SER A 80 -17.07 10.48 4.22
C SER A 80 -18.46 11.03 4.57
N ASN A 81 -19.49 10.17 4.52
CA ASN A 81 -20.87 10.55 4.88
C ASN A 81 -20.99 10.90 6.37
N ALA A 82 -20.37 10.12 7.26
CA ALA A 82 -20.41 10.38 8.70
C ALA A 82 -19.67 11.66 9.10
N LEU A 83 -18.56 11.98 8.42
CA LEU A 83 -17.73 13.16 8.71
C LEU A 83 -18.19 14.41 7.93
N GLY A 84 -19.15 14.29 7.02
CA GLY A 84 -19.56 15.38 6.13
C GLY A 84 -18.44 15.82 5.17
N MET A 85 -17.53 14.92 4.82
CA MET A 85 -16.40 15.18 3.91
C MET A 85 -16.65 14.51 2.56
N THR A 86 -15.98 14.99 1.52
CA THR A 86 -16.13 14.41 0.16
C THR A 86 -15.44 13.05 0.04
N LYS A 87 -14.26 12.89 0.65
CA LYS A 87 -13.47 11.65 0.64
C LYS A 87 -12.63 11.52 1.90
N THR A 88 -12.68 10.34 2.52
CA THR A 88 -11.91 10.01 3.73
C THR A 88 -11.11 8.72 3.52
N ALA A 89 -9.92 8.86 2.96
CA ALA A 89 -9.04 7.73 2.64
C ALA A 89 -8.44 7.05 3.88
N CYS A 90 -8.08 7.82 4.90
CA CYS A 90 -7.48 7.32 6.14
C CYS A 90 -7.82 8.23 7.33
N ILE A 91 -7.83 7.64 8.52
CA ILE A 91 -8.08 8.32 9.79
C ILE A 91 -7.04 7.83 10.79
N LEU A 92 -6.38 8.76 11.45
CA LEU A 92 -5.49 8.49 12.58
C LEU A 92 -6.16 8.97 13.85
N VAL A 93 -6.13 8.14 14.88
CA VAL A 93 -6.70 8.42 16.19
C VAL A 93 -5.61 8.22 17.23
N GLU A 94 -5.38 9.23 18.04
CA GLU A 94 -4.60 9.07 19.25
C GLU A 94 -5.56 8.62 20.37
N ALA A 95 -5.56 7.34 20.72
CA ALA A 95 -6.42 6.79 21.77
C ALA A 95 -5.73 6.86 23.13
N ILE A 96 -6.42 7.33 24.17
CA ILE A 96 -5.92 7.43 25.54
C ILE A 96 -6.52 6.30 26.39
N GLU A 97 -5.69 5.66 27.20
CA GLU A 97 -6.13 4.66 28.17
C GLU A 97 -7.19 5.25 29.12
N ASN A 98 -8.20 4.46 29.49
CA ASN A 98 -9.38 4.85 30.28
C ASN A 98 -10.43 5.75 29.58
N LYS A 99 -10.19 6.24 28.37
CA LYS A 99 -11.20 6.98 27.57
C LYS A 99 -11.72 6.15 26.41
N GLU A 100 -10.81 5.61 25.61
CA GLU A 100 -11.14 4.91 24.36
C GLU A 100 -10.82 3.41 24.42
N GLU A 101 -11.22 2.74 25.51
CA GLU A 101 -10.85 1.33 25.78
C GLU A 101 -11.32 0.34 24.72
N SER A 102 -12.52 0.51 24.15
CA SER A 102 -13.01 -0.37 23.08
C SER A 102 -12.12 -0.32 21.85
N LEU A 103 -11.68 0.88 21.43
CA LEU A 103 -10.75 1.04 20.31
C LEU A 103 -9.38 0.43 20.62
N LEU A 104 -8.90 0.61 21.85
CA LEU A 104 -7.65 0.01 22.31
C LEU A 104 -7.72 -1.51 22.36
N PHE A 105 -8.86 -2.08 22.76
CA PHE A 105 -9.09 -3.53 22.81
C PHE A 105 -9.07 -4.14 21.41
N ASP A 106 -9.77 -3.54 20.45
CA ASP A 106 -9.75 -3.98 19.05
C ASP A 106 -8.34 -3.86 18.46
N ALA A 107 -7.65 -2.76 18.74
CA ALA A 107 -6.29 -2.55 18.28
C ALA A 107 -5.30 -3.56 18.89
N LYS A 108 -5.53 -4.12 20.09
CA LYS A 108 -4.67 -5.18 20.67
C LYS A 108 -4.63 -6.44 19.82
N GLN A 109 -5.68 -6.75 19.07
CA GLN A 109 -5.74 -7.93 18.21
C GLN A 109 -4.91 -7.79 16.93
N VAL A 110 -4.59 -6.55 16.54
CA VAL A 110 -3.88 -6.27 15.29
C VAL A 110 -2.36 -6.23 15.56
N PRO A 111 -1.55 -7.02 14.83
CA PRO A 111 -0.11 -6.98 14.96
C PRO A 111 0.47 -5.67 14.43
N TYR A 112 1.67 -5.32 14.93
CA TYR A 112 2.43 -4.20 14.36
C TYR A 112 2.88 -4.51 12.93
N VAL A 113 3.07 -3.46 12.13
CA VAL A 113 3.57 -3.59 10.77
C VAL A 113 5.05 -3.97 10.82
N ASN A 114 5.36 -5.20 10.40
CA ASN A 114 6.74 -5.67 10.29
C ASN A 114 7.33 -5.28 8.92
N ALA A 115 8.39 -4.47 8.93
CA ALA A 115 9.15 -4.09 7.75
C ALA A 115 10.59 -4.65 7.85
N PRO A 116 10.82 -5.92 7.49
CA PRO A 116 12.12 -6.60 7.68
C PRO A 116 13.26 -6.06 6.82
N TRP A 117 12.96 -5.18 5.86
CA TRP A 117 13.95 -4.44 5.07
C TRP A 117 14.36 -3.10 5.71
N LEU A 118 13.63 -2.65 6.72
CA LEU A 118 13.97 -1.48 7.53
C LEU A 118 14.88 -1.93 8.66
N ARG A 119 15.74 -1.04 9.18
CA ARG A 119 16.55 -1.35 10.36
C ARG A 119 15.62 -1.76 11.51
N THR A 120 15.87 -2.94 12.07
CA THR A 120 15.14 -3.40 13.25
C THR A 120 15.41 -2.45 14.41
N SER A 121 14.50 -2.35 15.38
CA SER A 121 14.71 -1.62 16.64
C SER A 121 15.97 -2.08 17.40
N GLU A 122 16.45 -3.28 17.09
CA GLU A 122 17.67 -3.90 17.64
C GLU A 122 18.95 -3.49 16.89
N GLY A 123 18.84 -2.63 15.86
CA GLY A 123 19.99 -2.13 15.09
C GLY A 123 20.55 -3.11 14.06
N GLU A 124 19.95 -4.29 13.93
CA GLU A 124 20.36 -5.29 12.94
C GLU A 124 20.10 -4.80 11.51
N LEU A 125 21.10 -5.00 10.64
CA LEU A 125 20.98 -4.73 9.21
C LEU A 125 20.10 -5.80 8.56
N PRO A 126 19.26 -5.43 7.58
CA PRO A 126 18.39 -6.39 6.90
C PRO A 126 19.22 -7.49 6.23
N LYS A 127 18.81 -8.75 6.42
CA LYS A 127 19.47 -9.90 5.80
C LYS A 127 19.40 -9.80 4.28
N TYR A 128 20.55 -9.81 3.61
CA TYR A 128 20.62 -9.82 2.15
C TYR A 128 19.90 -11.06 1.59
N ARG A 129 18.99 -10.86 0.63
CA ARG A 129 18.28 -11.94 -0.08
C ARG A 129 18.87 -12.11 -1.47
N THR A 130 18.82 -13.33 -1.98
CA THR A 130 19.28 -13.65 -3.34
C THR A 130 18.41 -12.98 -4.40
N ASN A 131 18.97 -12.85 -5.59
CA ASN A 131 18.36 -12.14 -6.72
C ASN A 131 17.10 -12.90 -7.20
N TYR A 132 15.98 -12.22 -7.36
CA TYR A 132 14.77 -12.81 -7.94
C TYR A 132 14.65 -12.41 -9.43
N VAL A 133 15.06 -13.31 -10.33
CA VAL A 133 15.01 -13.08 -11.78
C VAL A 133 13.65 -13.53 -12.32
N LYS A 134 12.86 -12.59 -12.84
CA LYS A 134 11.60 -12.85 -13.57
C LYS A 134 11.83 -12.68 -15.07
N THR A 135 11.40 -13.66 -15.85
CA THR A 135 11.31 -13.53 -17.31
C THR A 135 9.89 -13.12 -17.67
N ILE A 136 9.75 -12.04 -18.42
CA ILE A 136 8.46 -11.56 -18.93
C ILE A 136 8.37 -11.95 -20.39
N GLU A 137 7.31 -12.67 -20.76
CA GLU A 137 7.01 -12.96 -22.16
C GLU A 137 6.62 -11.67 -22.87
N THR A 138 7.26 -11.39 -24.00
CA THR A 138 6.98 -10.20 -24.82
C THR A 138 6.56 -10.65 -26.21
N THR A 139 5.50 -10.02 -26.74
CA THR A 139 5.08 -10.23 -28.12
C THR A 139 5.87 -9.26 -29.01
N ALA A 140 6.86 -9.78 -29.74
CA ALA A 140 7.59 -8.99 -30.72
C ALA A 140 6.69 -8.71 -31.94
N PRO A 141 6.62 -7.46 -32.45
CA PRO A 141 5.84 -7.16 -33.64
C PRO A 141 6.45 -7.84 -34.87
N ILE A 142 5.66 -8.65 -35.57
CA ILE A 142 6.10 -9.28 -36.83
C ILE A 142 6.12 -8.21 -37.92
N PRO A 143 7.28 -7.91 -38.56
CA PRO A 143 7.34 -6.95 -39.65
C PRO A 143 6.51 -7.45 -40.85
N ASN A 144 5.74 -6.55 -41.48
CA ASN A 144 4.80 -6.85 -42.57
C ASN A 144 5.45 -7.53 -43.81
N ASN A 145 6.78 -7.52 -43.92
CA ASN A 145 7.51 -8.22 -44.99
C ASN A 145 7.43 -9.76 -44.86
N ALA A 146 7.28 -10.30 -43.65
CA ALA A 146 7.11 -11.74 -43.43
C ALA A 146 5.72 -12.25 -43.88
N LYS A 147 4.68 -11.40 -43.76
CA LYS A 147 3.33 -11.70 -44.28
C LYS A 147 3.25 -11.70 -45.80
N ARG A 148 4.16 -10.99 -46.49
CA ARG A 148 4.26 -11.01 -47.96
C ARG A 148 4.89 -12.31 -48.46
N LYS A 149 5.99 -12.75 -47.84
CA LYS A 149 6.66 -14.02 -48.19
C LYS A 149 5.79 -15.27 -47.98
N ALA A 150 5.05 -15.35 -46.87
CA ALA A 150 4.12 -16.46 -46.62
C ALA A 150 2.90 -16.50 -47.59
N LYS A 151 2.60 -15.38 -48.26
CA LYS A 151 1.58 -15.30 -49.32
C LYS A 151 2.13 -15.64 -50.71
N GLU A 152 3.43 -15.52 -50.90
CA GLU A 152 4.14 -15.87 -52.14
C GLU A 152 4.43 -17.38 -52.19
N GLU A 153 4.85 -18.00 -51.09
CA GLU A 153 5.09 -19.46 -51.02
C GLU A 153 3.80 -20.30 -51.20
N ASN A 154 2.62 -19.76 -50.83
CA ASN A 154 1.33 -20.42 -51.06
C ASN A 154 0.80 -20.30 -52.50
N LYS A 155 1.51 -19.62 -53.40
CA LYS A 155 1.16 -19.55 -54.84
C LYS A 155 1.96 -20.51 -55.71
N GLU A 156 2.98 -21.18 -55.17
CA GLU A 156 3.85 -22.07 -55.93
C GLU A 156 3.56 -23.56 -55.62
N GLY A 157 2.49 -24.09 -56.23
CA GLY A 157 2.36 -25.52 -56.54
C GLY A 157 0.91 -26.05 -56.59
N PRO A 158 0.56 -27.02 -57.48
CA PRO A 158 1.36 -27.71 -58.50
C PRO A 158 0.78 -27.58 -59.95
N GLN A 159 1.62 -27.21 -60.92
CA GLN A 159 1.35 -27.47 -62.35
C GLN A 159 1.54 -28.97 -62.62
N GLN A 160 0.43 -29.72 -62.62
CA GLN A 160 0.42 -31.12 -63.04
C GLN A 160 0.50 -31.25 -64.56
N LYS A 161 1.67 -31.73 -65.02
CA LYS A 161 1.98 -32.57 -66.18
C LYS A 161 0.84 -32.79 -67.21
N LYS A 162 1.01 -32.24 -68.42
CA LYS A 162 0.42 -32.77 -69.66
C LYS A 162 1.45 -32.77 -70.80
N ALA A 163 1.89 -33.97 -71.19
CA ALA A 163 2.41 -34.32 -72.52
C ALA A 163 2.03 -35.81 -72.71
N LYS A 164 0.89 -36.11 -73.36
CA LYS A 164 0.66 -36.36 -74.80
C LYS A 164 1.58 -37.44 -75.41
N ASN A 165 0.91 -38.51 -75.88
CA ASN A 165 1.36 -39.59 -76.75
C ASN A 165 2.13 -39.10 -77.98
#